data_AF-A0A438H1C9-F1
#
_entry.id   AF-A0A438H1C9-F1
#
_cell.length_a   1.000
_cell.length_b   1.000
_cell.length_c   1.000
_cell.angle_alpha   90.00
_cell.angle_beta   90.00
_cell.angle_gamma   90.00
#
_symmetry.space_group_name_H-M   'P 1'
#
loop_
_entity.id
_entity.type
_entity.pdbx_description
1 polymer ?
#
loop_
_entity_poly.entity_id
_entity_poly.type
_entity_poly.pdbx_seq_one_letter_code
_entity_poly.pdbx_strand_id
1 'polypeptide(L)'
;MILRHIHHLFGGKNCQKLQVNYEKKLTQALTEPVESLFKIGGKDTWLSIRELLRRETEAAISEFSTAVAGFELDEETFDKMVQKVKGDATTVVERKAREEAGKVRIHMKDRFLTIFKYEHDSKPRSLKLLSVMAAVRLDEKPDKIENVLFSSLMDGTSPDPLASSTWEECRSLWGQFKADIEDTVAKAIPEPDANILTVFYIN
;
A
#
# COMPACT_ATOMS: atom_id res chain seq x y z
N MET A 1 0.19 49.33 13.61
CA MET A 1 0.41 48.05 14.32
C MET A 1 -0.82 47.13 14.28
N ILE A 2 -2.03 47.64 14.57
CA ILE A 2 -3.28 46.84 14.62
C ILE A 2 -3.71 46.26 13.25
N LEU A 3 -3.69 47.04 12.16
CA LEU A 3 -4.05 46.53 10.81
C LEU A 3 -3.18 45.36 10.35
N ARG A 4 -1.88 45.42 10.62
CA ARG A 4 -0.91 44.38 10.23
C ARG A 4 -1.16 43.07 11.02
N HIS A 5 -1.57 43.19 12.29
CA HIS A 5 -1.95 42.06 13.13
C HIS A 5 -3.28 41.42 12.69
N ILE A 6 -4.27 42.24 12.30
CA ILE A 6 -5.55 41.74 11.78
C ILE A 6 -5.36 41.03 10.44
N HIS A 7 -4.53 41.57 9.53
CA HIS A 7 -4.21 40.92 8.25
C HIS A 7 -3.54 39.56 8.46
N HIS A 8 -2.58 39.49 9.38
CA HIS A 8 -1.89 38.24 9.72
C HIS A 8 -2.83 37.20 10.36
N LEU A 9 -3.70 37.61 11.29
CA LEU A 9 -4.70 36.71 11.90
C LEU A 9 -5.74 36.20 10.89
N PHE A 10 -6.18 37.06 9.96
CA PHE A 10 -7.14 36.69 8.93
C PHE A 10 -6.51 35.75 7.89
N GLY A 11 -5.28 36.06 7.45
CA GLY A 11 -4.47 35.18 6.58
C GLY A 11 -4.25 33.81 7.21
N GLY A 12 -3.85 33.75 8.49
CA GLY A 12 -3.61 32.50 9.21
C GLY A 12 -4.85 31.58 9.29
N LYS A 13 -6.03 32.14 9.59
CA LYS A 13 -7.29 31.35 9.65
C LYS A 13 -7.71 30.81 8.29
N ASN A 14 -7.56 31.60 7.23
CA ASN A 14 -7.90 31.16 5.87
C ASN A 14 -6.94 30.07 5.38
N CYS A 15 -5.66 30.17 5.73
CA CYS A 15 -4.66 29.15 5.41
C CYS A 15 -4.95 27.81 6.10
N GLN A 16 -5.34 27.82 7.37
CA GLN A 16 -5.74 26.60 8.09
C GLN A 16 -6.95 25.92 7.43
N LYS A 17 -7.96 26.69 7.03
CA LYS A 17 -9.13 26.16 6.33
C LYS A 17 -8.77 25.55 4.97
N LEU A 18 -7.87 26.19 4.23
CA LEU A 18 -7.35 25.65 2.97
C LEU A 18 -6.61 24.34 3.18
N GLN A 19 -5.75 24.25 4.20
CA GLN A 19 -5.05 23.00 4.53
C GLN A 19 -6.00 21.83 4.75
N VAL A 20 -7.03 22.00 5.60
CA VAL A 20 -8.01 20.93 5.88
C VAL A 20 -8.76 20.51 4.60
N ASN A 21 -9.03 21.46 3.70
CA ASN A 21 -9.66 21.16 2.42
C ASN A 21 -8.74 20.32 1.51
N TYR A 22 -7.45 20.67 1.42
CA TYR A 22 -6.49 19.90 0.61
C TYR A 22 -6.19 18.53 1.20
N GLU A 23 -6.12 18.41 2.53
CA GLU A 23 -6.01 17.12 3.22
C GLU A 23 -7.18 16.19 2.85
N LYS A 24 -8.40 16.71 2.87
CA LYS A 24 -9.60 15.97 2.47
C LYS A 24 -9.56 15.58 0.99
N LYS A 25 -9.21 16.52 0.09
CA LYS A 25 -9.09 16.24 -1.35
C LYS A 25 -8.06 15.16 -1.64
N LEU A 26 -6.86 15.26 -1.05
CA LEU A 26 -5.80 14.26 -1.19
C LEU A 26 -6.24 12.90 -0.68
N THR A 27 -6.92 12.86 0.47
CA THR A 27 -7.49 11.61 0.99
C THR A 27 -8.44 10.98 -0.02
N GLN A 28 -9.35 11.77 -0.62
CA GLN A 28 -10.29 11.28 -1.63
C GLN A 28 -9.59 10.82 -2.92
N ALA A 29 -8.60 11.57 -3.40
CA ALA A 29 -7.90 11.27 -4.65
C ALA A 29 -6.97 10.04 -4.53
N LEU A 30 -6.42 9.79 -3.34
CA LEU A 30 -5.46 8.70 -3.12
C LEU A 30 -6.11 7.40 -2.65
N THR A 31 -7.21 7.45 -1.90
CA THR A 31 -7.78 6.27 -1.23
C THR A 31 -8.13 5.13 -2.19
N GLU A 32 -9.08 5.37 -3.10
CA GLU A 32 -9.56 4.33 -4.04
C GLU A 32 -8.46 3.84 -4.99
N PRO A 33 -7.64 4.70 -5.61
CA PRO A 33 -6.58 4.22 -6.49
C PRO A 33 -5.52 3.38 -5.77
N VAL A 34 -5.15 3.74 -4.53
CA VAL A 34 -4.18 2.96 -3.75
C VAL A 34 -4.75 1.59 -3.40
N GLU A 35 -6.02 1.50 -2.98
CA GLU A 35 -6.69 0.22 -2.72
C GLU A 35 -6.72 -0.67 -3.97
N SER A 36 -7.09 -0.11 -5.12
CA SER A 36 -7.13 -0.83 -6.39
C SER A 36 -5.77 -1.40 -6.77
N LEU A 37 -4.70 -0.59 -6.62
CA LEU A 37 -3.32 -1.02 -6.89
C LEU A 37 -2.91 -2.19 -5.98
N PHE A 38 -3.23 -2.13 -4.68
CA PHE A 38 -2.95 -3.21 -3.75
C PHE A 38 -3.74 -4.49 -4.06
N LYS A 39 -5.01 -4.37 -4.48
CA LYS A 39 -5.83 -5.51 -4.89
C LYS A 39 -5.28 -6.21 -6.14
N ILE A 40 -4.66 -5.46 -7.05
CA ILE A 40 -3.98 -6.02 -8.22
C ILE A 40 -2.69 -6.73 -7.81
N GLY A 41 -1.87 -6.10 -6.96
CA GLY A 41 -0.67 -6.71 -6.37
C GLY A 41 0.44 -7.03 -7.38
N GLY A 42 0.56 -6.24 -8.45
CA GLY A 42 1.60 -6.39 -9.47
C GLY A 42 3.02 -6.04 -8.98
N LYS A 43 4.04 -6.41 -9.75
CA LYS A 43 5.45 -6.07 -9.46
C LYS A 43 5.70 -4.56 -9.41
N ASP A 44 4.92 -3.81 -10.16
CA ASP A 44 4.93 -2.36 -10.32
C ASP A 44 4.02 -1.63 -9.32
N THR A 45 3.30 -2.32 -8.42
CA THR A 45 2.36 -1.70 -7.48
C THR A 45 2.94 -0.46 -6.78
N TRP A 46 4.13 -0.59 -6.19
CA TRP A 46 4.78 0.52 -5.49
C TRP A 46 5.30 1.62 -6.44
N LEU A 47 5.66 1.29 -7.68
CA LEU A 47 5.99 2.29 -8.69
C LEU A 47 4.75 3.13 -9.01
N SER A 48 3.62 2.48 -9.31
CA SER A 48 2.36 3.16 -9.61
C SER A 48 1.84 3.98 -8.43
N ILE A 49 1.99 3.49 -7.19
CA ILE A 49 1.64 4.26 -5.98
C ILE A 49 2.50 5.53 -5.87
N ARG A 50 3.81 5.44 -6.13
CA ARG A 50 4.71 6.62 -6.09
C ARG A 50 4.37 7.63 -7.16
N GLU A 51 4.11 7.19 -8.39
CA GLU A 51 3.69 8.07 -9.48
C GLU A 51 2.36 8.77 -9.19
N LEU A 52 1.39 8.03 -8.65
CA LEU A 52 0.11 8.57 -8.19
C LEU A 52 0.31 9.60 -7.07
N LEU A 53 1.05 9.24 -6.02
CA LEU A 53 1.35 10.12 -4.90
C LEU A 53 1.99 11.43 -5.39
N ARG A 54 2.98 11.32 -6.27
CA ARG A 54 3.65 12.48 -6.87
C ARG A 54 2.65 13.36 -7.63
N ARG A 55 1.85 12.78 -8.53
CA ARG A 55 0.88 13.51 -9.36
C ARG A 55 -0.15 14.26 -8.53
N GLU A 56 -0.80 13.57 -7.59
CA GLU A 56 -1.86 14.17 -6.77
C GLU A 56 -1.29 15.24 -5.82
N THR A 57 -0.09 15.02 -5.29
CA THR A 57 0.58 16.00 -4.41
C THR A 57 0.99 17.25 -5.17
N GLU A 58 1.59 17.11 -6.37
CA GLU A 58 1.95 18.25 -7.22
C GLU A 58 0.73 19.05 -7.65
N ALA A 59 -0.36 18.38 -8.03
CA ALA A 59 -1.62 19.03 -8.36
C ALA A 59 -2.19 19.82 -7.17
N ALA A 60 -2.21 19.20 -5.97
CA ALA A 60 -2.66 19.87 -4.76
C ALA A 60 -1.79 21.08 -4.40
N ILE A 61 -0.46 20.99 -4.53
CA ILE A 61 0.46 22.10 -4.28
C ILE A 61 0.23 23.24 -5.30
N SER A 62 0.04 22.92 -6.58
CA SER A 62 -0.22 23.93 -7.63
C SER A 62 -1.54 24.68 -7.38
N GLU A 63 -2.61 23.94 -7.06
CA GLU A 63 -3.89 24.54 -6.70
C GLU A 63 -3.77 25.38 -5.42
N PHE A 64 -3.09 24.86 -4.40
CA PHE A 64 -2.86 25.56 -3.13
C PHE A 64 -2.10 26.87 -3.36
N SER A 65 -1.02 26.84 -4.14
CA SER A 65 -0.21 28.00 -4.50
C SER A 65 -1.04 29.09 -5.16
N THR A 66 -1.93 28.68 -6.08
CA THR A 66 -2.86 29.60 -6.75
C THR A 66 -3.86 30.22 -5.76
N ALA A 67 -4.40 29.40 -4.84
CA ALA A 67 -5.36 29.86 -3.85
C ALA A 67 -4.75 30.83 -2.84
N VAL A 68 -3.45 30.70 -2.53
CA VAL A 68 -2.79 31.53 -1.51
C VAL A 68 -2.03 32.74 -2.04
N ALA A 69 -1.93 32.91 -3.37
CA ALA A 69 -1.24 34.04 -4.00
C ALA A 69 -1.75 35.41 -3.52
N GLY A 70 -3.01 35.51 -3.09
CA GLY A 70 -3.63 36.74 -2.58
C GLY A 70 -3.43 37.02 -1.08
N PHE A 71 -2.79 36.13 -0.32
CA PHE A 71 -2.70 36.25 1.15
C PHE A 71 -1.38 36.85 1.68
N GLU A 72 -0.47 37.32 0.80
CA GLU A 72 0.83 37.89 1.18
C GLU A 72 1.59 37.04 2.22
N LEU A 73 1.65 35.72 1.99
CA LEU A 73 2.37 34.81 2.89
C LEU A 73 3.87 35.00 2.74
N ASP A 74 4.59 34.96 3.86
CA ASP A 74 6.04 34.82 3.84
C ASP A 74 6.45 33.42 3.36
N GLU A 75 7.65 33.33 2.81
CA GLU A 75 8.21 32.11 2.22
C GLU A 75 8.28 30.95 3.22
N GLU A 76 8.68 31.23 4.47
CA GLU A 76 8.78 30.21 5.53
C GLU A 76 7.40 29.62 5.87
N THR A 77 6.39 30.47 6.00
CA THR A 77 5.01 30.06 6.24
C THR A 77 4.50 29.23 5.06
N PHE A 78 4.73 29.67 3.83
CA PHE A 78 4.32 28.94 2.62
C PHE A 78 4.96 27.55 2.55
N ASP A 79 6.27 27.46 2.74
CA ASP A 79 7.03 26.20 2.70
C ASP A 79 6.56 25.21 3.77
N LYS A 80 6.30 25.70 4.99
CA LYS A 80 5.72 24.87 6.06
C LYS A 80 4.38 24.27 5.65
N MET A 81 3.53 25.02 4.93
CA MET A 81 2.25 24.48 4.45
C MET A 81 2.44 23.46 3.34
N VAL A 82 3.36 23.70 2.41
CA VAL A 82 3.70 22.74 1.34
C VAL A 82 4.25 21.44 1.93
N GLN A 83 5.14 21.51 2.92
CA GLN A 83 5.65 20.32 3.61
C GLN A 83 4.54 19.56 4.33
N LYS A 84 3.59 20.27 4.95
CA LYS A 84 2.42 19.64 5.56
C LYS A 84 1.59 18.88 4.52
N VAL A 85 1.29 19.50 3.37
CA VAL A 85 0.53 18.85 2.27
C VAL A 85 1.22 17.56 1.79
N LYS A 86 2.56 17.59 1.63
CA LYS A 86 3.35 16.40 1.28
C LYS A 86 3.27 15.32 2.37
N GLY A 87 3.37 15.72 3.64
CA GLY A 87 3.25 14.84 4.79
C GLY A 87 1.88 14.19 4.90
N ASP A 88 0.81 14.95 4.69
CA ASP A 88 -0.57 14.47 4.72
C ASP A 88 -0.80 13.43 3.61
N ALA A 89 -0.34 13.71 2.38
CA ALA A 89 -0.43 12.77 1.25
C ALA A 89 0.32 11.46 1.54
N THR A 90 1.53 11.54 2.09
CA THR A 90 2.34 10.38 2.50
C THR A 90 1.63 9.57 3.57
N THR A 91 1.10 10.24 4.60
CA THR A 91 0.36 9.61 5.71
C THR A 91 -0.88 8.88 5.21
N VAL A 92 -1.56 9.42 4.19
CA VAL A 92 -2.70 8.74 3.56
C VAL A 92 -2.27 7.42 2.93
N VAL A 93 -1.24 7.43 2.08
CA VAL A 93 -0.75 6.22 1.41
C VAL A 93 -0.28 5.17 2.42
N GLU A 94 0.48 5.57 3.45
CA GLU A 94 0.92 4.66 4.50
C GLU A 94 -0.24 4.03 5.27
N ARG A 95 -1.27 4.82 5.60
CA ARG A 95 -2.46 4.32 6.28
C ARG A 95 -3.18 3.28 5.43
N LYS A 96 -3.41 3.58 4.15
CA LYS A 96 -4.03 2.63 3.21
C LYS A 96 -3.18 1.38 3.04
N ALA A 97 -1.86 1.51 2.93
CA ALA A 97 -0.97 0.35 2.87
C ALA A 97 -1.10 -0.56 4.10
N ARG A 98 -1.19 0.01 5.31
CA ARG A 98 -1.42 -0.77 6.55
C ARG A 98 -2.80 -1.43 6.58
N GLU A 99 -3.84 -0.72 6.15
CA GLU A 99 -5.20 -1.28 6.07
C GLU A 99 -5.27 -2.46 5.09
N GLU A 100 -4.64 -2.33 3.92
CA GLU A 100 -4.62 -3.38 2.91
C GLU A 100 -3.71 -4.56 3.31
N ALA A 101 -2.59 -4.29 3.99
CA ALA A 101 -1.77 -5.34 4.61
C ALA A 101 -2.55 -6.14 5.66
N GLY A 102 -3.43 -5.49 6.44
CA GLY A 102 -4.35 -6.17 7.36
C GLY A 102 -5.35 -7.12 6.68
N LYS A 103 -5.60 -6.90 5.38
CA LYS A 103 -6.50 -7.73 4.54
C LYS A 103 -5.75 -8.70 3.63
N VAL A 104 -4.42 -8.78 3.73
CA VAL A 104 -3.57 -9.51 2.77
C VAL A 104 -4.02 -10.96 2.55
N ARG A 105 -4.43 -11.67 3.60
CA ARG A 105 -4.91 -13.06 3.45
C ARG A 105 -6.19 -13.15 2.64
N ILE A 106 -7.14 -12.24 2.85
CA ILE A 106 -8.40 -12.20 2.09
C ILE A 106 -8.07 -11.94 0.62
N HIS A 107 -7.22 -10.95 0.35
CA HIS A 107 -6.76 -10.65 -1.01
C HIS A 107 -6.05 -11.84 -1.67
N MET A 108 -5.20 -12.54 -0.93
CA MET A 108 -4.50 -13.73 -1.41
C MET A 108 -5.48 -14.87 -1.74
N LYS A 109 -6.53 -15.07 -0.94
CA LYS A 109 -7.57 -16.08 -1.19
C LYS A 109 -8.42 -15.71 -2.41
N ASP A 110 -8.89 -14.48 -2.50
CA ASP A 110 -9.68 -14.00 -3.64
C ASP A 110 -8.89 -14.12 -4.96
N ARG A 111 -7.60 -13.74 -4.92
CA ARG A 111 -6.69 -13.87 -6.05
C ARG A 111 -6.45 -15.34 -6.41
N PHE A 112 -6.20 -16.18 -5.43
CA PHE A 112 -6.02 -17.61 -5.63
C PHE A 112 -7.26 -18.21 -6.27
N LEU A 113 -8.46 -18.03 -5.69
CA LEU A 113 -9.69 -18.62 -6.21
C LEU A 113 -10.06 -18.15 -7.62
N THR A 114 -9.76 -16.90 -7.96
CA THR A 114 -10.01 -16.35 -9.30
C THR A 114 -9.11 -17.00 -10.36
N ILE A 115 -7.84 -17.29 -10.02
CA ILE A 115 -6.81 -17.78 -10.95
C ILE A 115 -6.67 -19.31 -10.91
N PHE A 116 -6.93 -19.92 -9.75
CA PHE A 116 -6.75 -21.34 -9.46
C PHE A 116 -7.55 -22.25 -10.40
N LYS A 117 -8.68 -21.76 -10.90
CA LYS A 117 -9.47 -22.47 -11.92
C LYS A 117 -8.71 -22.67 -13.25
N TYR A 118 -7.59 -21.96 -13.47
CA TYR A 118 -6.93 -21.86 -14.77
C TYR A 118 -5.41 -22.09 -14.79
N GLU A 119 -4.64 -21.91 -13.70
CA GLU A 119 -3.16 -21.96 -13.75
C GLU A 119 -2.44 -22.60 -12.55
N HIS A 120 -1.32 -23.30 -12.85
CA HIS A 120 -0.35 -23.86 -11.90
C HIS A 120 0.41 -22.79 -11.08
N ASP A 121 0.45 -21.54 -11.54
CA ASP A 121 1.21 -20.43 -10.92
C ASP A 121 0.43 -19.63 -9.86
N SER A 122 -0.69 -20.17 -9.39
CA SER A 122 -1.56 -19.51 -8.40
C SER A 122 -0.84 -19.23 -7.06
N LYS A 123 -0.02 -20.17 -6.57
CA LYS A 123 0.79 -20.02 -5.34
C LYS A 123 1.85 -18.91 -5.44
N PRO A 124 2.76 -18.92 -6.46
CA PRO A 124 3.70 -17.82 -6.71
C PRO A 124 3.03 -16.44 -6.75
N ARG A 125 1.87 -16.32 -7.40
CA ARG A 125 1.15 -15.05 -7.50
C ARG A 125 0.58 -14.58 -6.17
N SER A 126 0.07 -15.47 -5.33
CA SER A 126 -0.36 -15.12 -3.96
C SER A 126 0.82 -14.72 -3.07
N LEU A 127 1.98 -15.35 -3.23
CA LEU A 127 3.19 -14.98 -2.49
C LEU A 127 3.74 -13.61 -2.92
N LYS A 128 3.63 -13.29 -4.21
CA LYS A 128 3.95 -11.95 -4.73
C LYS A 128 3.11 -10.86 -4.08
N LEU A 129 1.80 -11.11 -3.90
CA LEU A 129 0.90 -10.19 -3.22
C LEU A 129 1.34 -9.96 -1.75
N LEU A 130 1.70 -11.03 -1.05
CA LEU A 130 2.26 -10.94 0.30
C LEU A 130 3.54 -10.08 0.35
N SER A 131 4.46 -10.30 -0.59
CA SER A 131 5.69 -9.50 -0.71
C SER A 131 5.44 -8.01 -0.94
N VAL A 132 4.45 -7.68 -1.77
CA VAL A 132 4.04 -6.29 -2.03
C VAL A 132 3.53 -5.63 -0.74
N MET A 133 2.75 -6.34 0.07
CA MET A 133 2.13 -5.81 1.30
C MET A 133 3.02 -5.91 2.55
N ALA A 134 4.11 -6.66 2.51
CA ALA A 134 5.01 -6.87 3.64
C ALA A 134 5.82 -5.63 4.05
N ALA A 135 5.97 -4.64 3.16
CA ALA A 135 6.71 -3.41 3.44
C ALA A 135 6.22 -2.22 2.61
N VAL A 136 6.24 -1.03 3.23
CA VAL A 136 6.00 0.25 2.56
C VAL A 136 7.26 0.70 1.82
N ARG A 137 7.15 0.99 0.51
CA ARG A 137 8.30 1.29 -0.37
C ARG A 137 8.19 2.66 -1.04
N LEU A 138 8.09 3.71 -0.23
CA LEU A 138 8.02 5.08 -0.75
C LEU A 138 9.39 5.70 -1.08
N ASP A 139 10.48 5.17 -0.53
CA ASP A 139 11.82 5.77 -0.61
C ASP A 139 12.71 5.21 -1.74
N GLU A 140 12.12 4.45 -2.68
CA GLU A 140 12.79 3.84 -3.84
C GLU A 140 13.98 2.92 -3.52
N LYS A 141 14.19 2.57 -2.25
CA LYS A 141 15.29 1.70 -1.87
C LYS A 141 15.01 0.26 -2.32
N PRO A 142 16.00 -0.42 -2.91
CA PRO A 142 15.86 -1.82 -3.22
C PRO A 142 15.81 -2.64 -1.93
N ASP A 143 14.89 -3.59 -1.86
CA ASP A 143 14.80 -4.60 -0.81
C ASP A 143 14.94 -6.00 -1.38
N LYS A 144 15.16 -6.97 -0.49
CA LYS A 144 15.29 -8.40 -0.84
C LYS A 144 14.07 -9.21 -0.39
N ILE A 145 12.97 -8.55 0.02
CA ILE A 145 11.84 -9.20 0.70
C ILE A 145 11.22 -10.26 -0.19
N GLU A 146 11.00 -9.96 -1.48
CA GLU A 146 10.46 -10.93 -2.43
C GLU A 146 11.35 -12.17 -2.55
N ASN A 147 12.64 -11.99 -2.84
CA ASN A 147 13.56 -13.12 -3.03
C ASN A 147 13.65 -13.99 -1.77
N VAL A 148 13.66 -13.35 -0.60
CA VAL A 148 13.66 -14.03 0.70
C VAL A 148 12.37 -14.82 0.91
N LEU A 149 11.20 -14.20 0.71
CA LEU A 149 9.91 -14.87 0.86
C LEU A 149 9.81 -16.08 -0.07
N PHE A 150 10.18 -15.92 -1.34
CA PHE A 150 10.14 -17.01 -2.31
C PHE A 150 11.09 -18.15 -1.94
N SER A 151 12.36 -17.87 -1.65
CA SER A 151 13.35 -18.91 -1.32
C SER A 151 12.96 -19.70 -0.05
N SER A 152 12.40 -19.01 0.95
CA SER A 152 12.09 -19.64 2.23
C SER A 152 10.71 -20.31 2.29
N LEU A 153 9.71 -19.77 1.57
CA LEU A 153 8.32 -20.24 1.66
C LEU A 153 7.90 -21.17 0.51
N MET A 154 8.59 -21.11 -0.63
CA MET A 154 8.42 -22.05 -1.74
C MET A 154 9.50 -23.13 -1.71
N ASP A 155 10.78 -22.76 -1.76
CA ASP A 155 11.87 -23.73 -1.95
C ASP A 155 12.31 -24.44 -0.65
N GLY A 156 11.73 -24.06 0.50
CA GLY A 156 12.04 -24.64 1.82
C GLY A 156 13.49 -24.46 2.27
N THR A 157 14.30 -23.69 1.51
CA THR A 157 15.72 -23.49 1.77
C THR A 157 15.86 -22.28 2.67
N SER A 158 16.37 -22.49 3.88
CA SER A 158 16.56 -21.43 4.87
C SER A 158 17.94 -20.80 4.74
N PRO A 159 18.09 -19.60 4.18
CA PRO A 159 18.94 -18.58 4.79
C PRO A 159 18.10 -17.87 5.84
N ASP A 160 18.51 -17.86 7.10
CA ASP A 160 17.80 -17.20 8.22
C ASP A 160 17.77 -15.68 7.98
N PRO A 161 16.67 -15.08 7.49
CA PRO A 161 16.68 -13.73 7.00
C PRO A 161 15.72 -12.89 7.86
N LEU A 162 16.33 -12.16 8.79
CA LEU A 162 15.71 -11.12 9.62
C LEU A 162 14.89 -11.69 10.79
N ALA A 163 15.52 -11.68 11.97
CA ALA A 163 14.87 -11.69 13.28
C ALA A 163 14.03 -10.41 13.48
N SER A 164 12.97 -10.28 12.69
CA SER A 164 12.01 -9.19 12.73
C SER A 164 10.63 -9.80 12.91
N SER A 165 9.83 -9.25 13.81
CA SER A 165 8.44 -9.69 14.06
C SER A 165 7.61 -9.77 12.76
N THR A 166 7.91 -8.91 11.78
CA THR A 166 7.27 -8.92 10.46
C THR A 166 7.51 -10.22 9.68
N TRP A 167 8.66 -10.88 9.86
CA TRP A 167 8.95 -12.17 9.22
C TRP A 167 8.11 -13.30 9.79
N GLU A 168 7.98 -13.35 11.12
CA GLU A 168 7.14 -14.32 11.81
C GLU A 168 5.66 -14.16 11.42
N GLU A 169 5.20 -12.92 11.33
CA GLU A 169 3.86 -12.59 10.82
C GLU A 169 3.66 -13.09 9.38
N CYS A 170 4.60 -12.83 8.47
CA CYS A 170 4.51 -13.31 7.08
C CYS A 170 4.47 -14.84 6.99
N ARG A 171 5.32 -15.55 7.75
CA ARG A 171 5.32 -17.02 7.82
C ARG A 171 3.99 -17.56 8.35
N SER A 172 3.47 -16.95 9.42
CA SER A 172 2.19 -17.32 10.01
C SER A 172 1.02 -17.09 9.04
N LEU A 173 0.99 -15.94 8.37
CA LEU A 173 0.01 -15.62 7.34
C LEU A 173 0.05 -16.61 6.17
N TRP A 174 1.26 -16.97 5.70
CA TRP A 174 1.43 -17.96 4.64
C TRP A 174 0.95 -19.35 5.06
N GLY A 175 1.29 -19.80 6.27
CA GLY A 175 0.83 -21.08 6.80
C GLY A 175 -0.69 -21.15 6.90
N GLN A 176 -1.33 -20.10 7.42
CA GLN A 176 -2.78 -20.05 7.53
C GLN A 176 -3.47 -19.92 6.17
N PHE A 177 -2.88 -19.18 5.22
CA PHE A 177 -3.36 -19.15 3.83
C PHE A 177 -3.37 -20.54 3.20
N LYS A 178 -2.29 -21.32 3.37
CA LYS A 178 -2.24 -22.70 2.86
C LYS A 178 -3.34 -23.58 3.45
N ALA A 179 -3.53 -23.54 4.78
CA ALA A 179 -4.58 -24.29 5.46
C ALA A 179 -6.00 -23.91 4.98
N ASP A 180 -6.27 -22.61 4.82
CA ASP A 180 -7.56 -22.12 4.30
C ASP A 180 -7.86 -22.63 2.89
N ILE A 181 -6.82 -22.68 2.05
CA ILE A 181 -6.90 -23.12 0.66
C ILE A 181 -7.09 -24.64 0.57
N GLU A 182 -6.38 -25.41 1.40
CA GLU A 182 -6.56 -26.87 1.55
C GLU A 182 -7.99 -27.21 2.00
N ASP A 183 -8.52 -26.54 3.02
CA ASP A 183 -9.91 -26.73 3.49
C ASP A 183 -10.94 -26.38 2.40
N THR A 184 -10.72 -25.27 1.67
CA THR A 184 -11.61 -24.86 0.58
C THR A 184 -11.67 -25.91 -0.52
N VAL A 185 -10.54 -26.51 -0.89
CA VAL A 185 -10.47 -27.54 -1.93
C VAL A 185 -11.01 -28.89 -1.46
N ALA A 186 -10.71 -29.30 -0.23
CA ALA A 186 -11.26 -30.53 0.35
C ALA A 186 -12.81 -30.50 0.37
N LYS A 187 -13.41 -29.32 0.59
CA LYS A 187 -14.87 -29.12 0.53
C LYS A 187 -15.41 -29.09 -0.90
N ALA A 188 -14.65 -28.53 -1.84
CA ALA A 188 -15.10 -28.37 -3.22
C ALA A 188 -14.97 -29.65 -4.06
N ILE A 189 -14.02 -30.54 -3.72
CA ILE A 189 -13.64 -31.69 -4.54
C ILE A 189 -13.48 -32.94 -3.64
N PRO A 190 -14.50 -33.82 -3.59
CA PRO A 190 -14.46 -35.04 -2.77
C PRO A 190 -13.39 -36.06 -3.20
N GLU A 191 -13.01 -36.05 -4.48
CA GLU A 191 -11.96 -36.89 -5.07
C GLU A 191 -11.04 -36.01 -5.95
N PRO A 192 -9.95 -35.45 -5.39
CA PRO A 192 -9.02 -34.64 -6.17
C PRO A 192 -8.24 -35.52 -7.15
N ASP A 193 -8.28 -35.17 -8.43
CA ASP A 193 -7.45 -35.75 -9.47
C ASP A 193 -5.98 -35.33 -9.31
N ALA A 194 -5.07 -36.10 -9.90
CA ALA A 194 -3.62 -36.01 -9.65
C ALA A 194 -3.03 -34.61 -9.90
N ASN A 195 -3.59 -33.83 -10.83
CA ASN A 195 -3.17 -32.45 -11.12
C ASN A 195 -3.47 -31.49 -9.97
N ILE A 196 -4.59 -31.69 -9.27
CA ILE A 196 -4.93 -30.91 -8.09
C ILE A 196 -3.96 -31.28 -6.97
N LEU A 197 -3.72 -32.58 -6.75
CA LEU A 197 -2.76 -33.02 -5.74
C LEU A 197 -1.34 -32.43 -5.95
N THR A 198 -0.87 -32.29 -7.19
CA THR A 198 0.42 -31.64 -7.49
C THR A 198 0.45 -30.15 -7.15
N VAL A 199 -0.67 -29.43 -7.31
CA VAL A 199 -0.77 -27.99 -6.96
C VAL A 199 -0.85 -27.78 -5.45
N PHE A 200 -1.44 -28.72 -4.69
CA PHE A 200 -1.61 -28.58 -3.22
C PHE A 200 -0.45 -29.17 -2.41
N TYR A 201 0.01 -30.38 -2.75
CA TYR A 201 0.77 -31.24 -1.83
C TYR A 201 2.28 -31.35 -2.11
N ILE A 202 2.80 -30.76 -3.18
CA ILE A 202 4.24 -30.74 -3.41
C ILE A 202 4.81 -29.48 -2.76
N ASN A 203 5.63 -29.70 -1.71
CA ASN A 203 6.58 -28.74 -1.18
C ASN A 203 7.73 -28.59 -2.18
#